data_AF-A0AAW9DJC6-F1
#
_entry.id   AF-A0AAW9DJC6-F1
#
_cell.length_a   1.000
_cell.length_b   1.000
_cell.length_c   1.000
_cell.angle_alpha   90.00
_cell.angle_beta   90.00
_cell.angle_gamma   90.00
#
_symmetry.space_group_name_H-M   'P 1'
#
loop_
_entity.id
_entity.type
_entity.pdbx_description
1 polymer ?
#
loop_
_entity_poly.entity_id
_entity_poly.type
_entity_poly.pdbx_seq_one_letter_code
_entity_poly.pdbx_strand_id
1 'polypeptide(L)'
;MGTSPVSAMVVFENGVPNKKEYRKYKIKTVEGPDDYASMREVLQRRYSRVLRDGLTPPDLIIIDGGQGQVNVAKQVIEQELGMSIPIAGLQKNDKHQTHELLFGNPLEVVELPRNSQEFFLLHRIQDEVHRFAIEF
;
A
#
# COMPACT_ATOMS: atom_id res chain seq x y z
N MET A 1 23.18 -3.67 -15.81
CA MET A 1 22.18 -2.59 -15.97
C MET A 1 21.33 -2.60 -14.71
N GLY A 2 21.48 -1.60 -13.83
CA GLY A 2 20.75 -1.55 -12.57
C GLY A 2 19.31 -1.13 -12.82
N THR A 3 18.37 -2.03 -12.60
CA THR A 3 16.94 -1.71 -12.60
C THR A 3 16.67 -0.75 -11.45
N SER A 4 16.28 0.49 -11.75
CA SER A 4 15.83 1.43 -10.71
C SER A 4 14.63 0.85 -9.98
N PRO A 5 14.58 0.86 -8.64
CA PRO A 5 13.42 0.36 -7.91
C PRO A 5 12.15 1.13 -8.32
N VAL A 6 11.06 0.38 -8.51
CA VAL A 6 9.74 0.90 -8.89
C VAL A 6 8.72 0.45 -7.86
N SER A 7 7.92 1.39 -7.36
CA SER A 7 6.75 1.09 -6.54
C SER A 7 5.48 1.15 -7.39
N ALA A 8 4.62 0.15 -7.26
CA ALA A 8 3.34 0.07 -7.94
C ALA A 8 2.19 0.44 -7.00
N MET A 9 1.23 1.20 -7.50
CA MET A 9 0.02 1.60 -6.78
C MET A 9 -1.19 1.31 -7.66
N VAL A 10 -2.13 0.54 -7.12
CA VAL A 10 -3.45 0.28 -7.72
C VAL A 10 -4.52 1.02 -6.92
N VAL A 11 -5.66 1.27 -7.56
CA VAL A 11 -6.81 1.94 -6.95
C VAL A 11 -8.05 1.09 -7.17
N PHE A 12 -8.85 0.93 -6.12
CA PHE A 12 -10.14 0.26 -6.17
C PHE A 12 -11.22 1.25 -5.73
N GLU A 13 -12.31 1.30 -6.49
CA GLU A 13 -13.48 2.13 -6.19
C GLU A 13 -14.70 1.22 -6.18
N ASN A 14 -15.51 1.27 -5.12
CA ASN A 14 -16.68 0.39 -4.96
C ASN A 14 -16.35 -1.10 -5.15
N GLY A 15 -15.16 -1.53 -4.71
CA GLY A 15 -14.69 -2.92 -4.82
C GLY A 15 -14.24 -3.34 -6.23
N VAL A 16 -14.14 -2.41 -7.18
CA VAL A 16 -13.73 -2.67 -8.57
C VAL A 16 -12.41 -1.94 -8.91
N PRO A 17 -11.49 -2.57 -9.65
CA PRO A 17 -10.27 -1.94 -10.13
C PRO A 17 -10.51 -0.64 -10.94
N ASN A 18 -10.02 0.51 -10.48
CA ASN A 18 -9.94 1.74 -11.27
C ASN A 18 -8.56 1.88 -11.92
N LYS A 19 -8.37 1.21 -13.06
CA LYS A 19 -7.09 1.16 -13.79
C LYS A 19 -6.58 2.52 -14.25
N LYS A 20 -7.47 3.52 -14.43
CA LYS A 20 -7.07 4.87 -14.85
C LYS A 20 -6.28 5.59 -13.76
N GLU A 21 -6.49 5.22 -12.50
CA GLU A 21 -5.82 5.81 -11.34
C GLU A 21 -4.55 5.05 -10.92
N TYR A 22 -4.14 4.03 -11.67
CA TYR A 22 -2.94 3.27 -11.37
C TYR A 22 -1.70 4.12 -11.60
N ARG A 23 -0.68 3.96 -10.75
CA ARG A 23 0.56 4.71 -10.85
C ARG A 23 1.76 3.80 -10.58
N LYS A 24 2.81 3.98 -11.38
CA LYS A 24 4.15 3.44 -11.10
C LYS A 24 5.05 4.60 -10.70
N TYR A 25 5.74 4.46 -9.57
CA TYR A 25 6.67 5.44 -9.07
C TYR A 25 8.10 4.91 -9.21
N LYS A 26 8.87 5.50 -10.12
CA LYS A 26 10.32 5.35 -10.11
C LYS A 26 10.85 6.07 -8.87
N ILE A 27 11.59 5.34 -8.05
CA ILE A 27 12.28 5.86 -6.86
C ILE A 27 13.44 6.74 -7.33
N LYS A 28 13.61 7.91 -6.72
CA LYS A 28 14.54 8.93 -7.20
C LYS A 28 15.65 9.25 -6.21
N THR A 29 15.35 9.20 -4.92
CA THR A 29 16.23 9.75 -3.88
C THR A 29 16.85 8.68 -2.98
N VAL A 30 16.49 7.42 -3.19
CA VAL A 30 16.98 6.30 -2.37
C VAL A 30 18.06 5.54 -3.12
N GLU A 31 19.22 5.40 -2.50
CA GLU A 31 20.34 4.61 -3.01
C GLU A 31 20.37 3.24 -2.32
N GLY A 32 20.46 2.18 -3.11
CA GLY A 32 20.48 0.80 -2.59
C GLY A 32 19.09 0.25 -2.22
N PRO A 33 19.03 -0.99 -1.69
CA PRO A 33 17.78 -1.69 -1.38
C PRO A 33 17.21 -1.24 -0.02
N ASP A 34 16.72 -0.01 0.07
CA ASP A 34 15.99 0.49 1.23
C ASP A 34 14.50 0.65 0.90
N ASP A 35 13.74 -0.41 1.18
CA ASP A 35 12.30 -0.47 0.89
C ASP A 35 11.49 0.50 1.76
N TYR A 36 11.95 0.79 2.99
CA TYR A 36 11.26 1.75 3.88
C TYR A 36 11.41 3.18 3.37
N ALA A 37 12.63 3.58 3.01
CA ALA A 37 12.88 4.88 2.42
C ALA A 37 12.15 5.03 1.07
N SER A 38 12.14 3.96 0.26
CA SER A 38 11.44 3.96 -1.04
C SER A 38 9.94 4.16 -0.88
N MET A 39 9.30 3.41 0.04
CA MET A 39 7.88 3.56 0.32
C MET A 39 7.56 4.94 0.90
N ARG A 40 8.39 5.45 1.81
CA ARG A 40 8.26 6.81 2.37
C ARG A 40 8.26 7.86 1.26
N GLU A 41 9.21 7.80 0.31
CA GLU A 41 9.28 8.71 -0.84
C GLU A 41 7.97 8.70 -1.64
N VAL A 42 7.44 7.51 -1.93
CA VAL A 42 6.22 7.33 -2.73
C VAL A 42 5.00 7.89 -2.03
N LEU A 43 4.82 7.58 -0.74
CA LEU A 43 3.70 8.08 0.06
C LEU A 43 3.74 9.61 0.15
N GLN A 44 4.90 10.19 0.48
CA GLN A 44 5.06 11.65 0.50
C GLN A 44 4.71 12.27 -0.86
N ARG A 45 5.25 11.74 -1.96
CA ARG A 45 4.98 12.27 -3.31
C ARG A 45 3.50 12.16 -3.69
N ARG A 46 2.83 11.05 -3.38
CA ARG A 46 1.41 10.84 -3.71
C ARG A 46 0.51 11.77 -2.90
N TYR A 47 0.67 11.78 -1.58
CA TYR A 47 -0.28 12.41 -0.68
C TYR A 47 -0.02 13.90 -0.50
N SER A 48 1.23 14.39 -0.60
CA SER A 48 1.49 15.83 -0.74
C SER A 48 0.82 16.40 -1.99
N ARG A 49 0.74 15.62 -3.08
CA ARG A 49 -0.01 16.01 -4.27
C ARG A 49 -1.52 16.02 -4.03
N VAL A 50 -2.06 15.03 -3.31
CA VAL A 50 -3.49 15.01 -2.92
C VAL A 50 -3.85 16.29 -2.16
N LEU A 51 -3.05 16.66 -1.16
CA LEU A 51 -3.27 17.88 -0.37
C LEU A 51 -3.13 19.15 -1.21
N ARG A 52 -2.03 19.28 -1.95
CA ARG A 52 -1.73 20.48 -2.75
C ARG A 52 -2.75 20.73 -3.86
N ASP A 53 -3.15 19.67 -4.55
CA ASP A 53 -4.05 19.75 -5.70
C ASP A 53 -5.54 19.65 -5.27
N GLY A 54 -5.84 19.51 -3.97
CA GLY A 54 -7.21 19.41 -3.44
C GLY A 54 -7.97 18.17 -3.92
N LEU A 55 -7.26 17.06 -4.14
CA LEU A 55 -7.87 15.81 -4.62
C LEU A 55 -8.57 15.08 -3.48
N THR A 56 -9.55 14.25 -3.82
CA THR A 56 -10.20 13.36 -2.86
C THR A 56 -9.18 12.34 -2.31
N PRO A 57 -8.96 12.29 -0.99
CA PRO A 57 -8.15 11.24 -0.36
C PRO A 57 -8.84 9.87 -0.44
N PRO A 58 -8.10 8.75 -0.39
CA PRO A 58 -8.70 7.43 -0.29
C PRO A 58 -9.30 7.21 1.10
N ASP A 59 -10.32 6.35 1.17
CA ASP A 59 -10.95 5.94 2.43
C ASP A 59 -10.09 4.93 3.23
N LEU A 60 -9.18 4.23 2.56
CA LEU A 60 -8.28 3.25 3.15
C LEU A 60 -7.00 3.16 2.31
N ILE A 61 -5.85 3.10 2.99
CA ILE A 61 -4.57 2.77 2.38
C ILE A 61 -4.22 1.33 2.78
N ILE A 62 -3.85 0.52 1.79
CA ILE A 62 -3.34 -0.83 2.01
C ILE A 62 -1.88 -0.88 1.57
N ILE A 63 -1.00 -1.31 2.47
CA ILE A 63 0.41 -1.56 2.20
C ILE A 63 0.59 -3.05 2.00
N ASP A 64 1.15 -3.47 0.87
CA ASP A 64 1.57 -4.87 0.65
C ASP A 64 2.88 -5.08 1.42
N GLY A 65 2.73 -5.43 2.70
CA GLY A 65 3.81 -5.37 3.66
C GLY A 65 3.41 -5.63 5.10
N GLY A 66 4.41 -6.00 5.89
CA GLY A 66 4.26 -6.30 7.32
C GLY A 66 4.24 -5.05 8.21
N GLN A 67 4.22 -5.29 9.52
CA GLN A 67 4.06 -4.26 10.55
C GLN A 67 5.03 -3.05 10.41
N GLY A 68 6.30 -3.30 10.08
CA GLY A 68 7.28 -2.23 9.87
C GLY A 68 6.88 -1.27 8.74
N GLN A 69 6.39 -1.80 7.63
CA GLN A 69 5.99 -1.00 6.47
C GLN A 69 4.72 -0.19 6.77
N VAL A 70 3.74 -0.82 7.42
CA VAL A 70 2.51 -0.15 7.84
C VAL A 70 2.80 0.99 8.82
N ASN A 71 3.72 0.81 9.76
CA ASN A 71 4.12 1.85 10.71
C ASN A 71 4.81 3.04 10.04
N VAL A 72 5.70 2.80 9.06
CA VAL A 72 6.29 3.88 8.27
C VAL A 72 5.21 4.64 7.50
N ALA A 73 4.22 3.93 6.93
CA ALA A 73 3.12 4.57 6.24
C ALA A 73 2.28 5.46 7.19
N LYS A 74 1.95 4.97 8.39
CA LYS A 74 1.27 5.76 9.42
C LYS A 74 2.06 7.00 9.81
N GLN A 75 3.37 6.87 10.02
CA GLN A 75 4.23 8.01 10.34
C GLN A 75 4.14 9.09 9.24
N VAL A 76 4.25 8.71 7.97
CA VAL A 76 4.18 9.67 6.85
C VAL A 76 2.79 10.32 6.76
N ILE A 77 1.73 9.52 6.77
CA ILE A 77 0.37 10.02 6.54
C ILE A 77 -0.12 10.84 7.73
N GLU A 78 0.04 10.34 8.96
CA GLU A 78 -0.50 10.97 10.16
C GLU A 78 0.41 12.08 10.69
N GLN A 79 1.73 11.82 10.83
CA GLN A 79 2.62 12.74 11.54
C GLN A 79 3.21 13.81 10.63
N GLU A 80 3.54 13.47 9.37
CA GLU A 80 4.18 14.42 8.45
C GLU A 80 3.18 15.18 7.60
N LEU A 81 2.14 14.50 7.14
CA LEU A 81 1.12 15.08 6.27
C LEU A 81 -0.14 15.51 7.03
N GLY A 82 -0.28 15.13 8.30
CA GLY A 82 -1.43 15.52 9.13
C GLY A 82 -2.76 14.94 8.65
N MET A 83 -2.74 13.84 7.89
CA MET A 83 -3.92 13.21 7.31
C MET A 83 -4.46 12.10 8.23
N SER A 84 -5.78 12.02 8.36
CA SER A 84 -6.44 10.95 9.12
C SER A 84 -7.07 9.95 8.15
N ILE A 85 -6.23 9.10 7.55
CA ILE A 85 -6.67 8.02 6.66
C ILE A 85 -6.35 6.68 7.35
N PRO A 86 -7.30 5.73 7.45
CA PRO A 86 -7.02 4.37 7.90
C PRO A 86 -5.95 3.69 7.05
N ILE A 87 -5.01 3.00 7.71
CA ILE A 87 -3.92 2.27 7.04
C ILE A 87 -3.89 0.84 7.53
N ALA A 88 -3.90 -0.10 6.58
CA ALA A 88 -3.79 -1.53 6.82
C ALA A 88 -2.56 -2.13 6.11
N GLY A 89 -2.09 -3.27 6.61
CA GLY A 89 -1.09 -4.09 5.96
C GLY A 89 -1.70 -5.36 5.39
N LEU A 90 -1.17 -5.82 4.26
CA LEU A 90 -1.37 -7.18 3.77
C LEU A 90 -0.01 -7.87 3.77
N GLN A 91 0.16 -8.87 4.63
CA GLN A 91 1.40 -9.65 4.69
C GLN A 91 1.13 -11.12 4.42
N LYS A 92 2.16 -11.85 3.96
CA LYS A 92 2.10 -13.31 3.89
C LYS A 92 2.31 -13.88 5.29
N ASN A 93 1.53 -14.88 5.66
CA ASN A 93 1.74 -15.64 6.89
C ASN A 93 3.02 -16.49 6.83
N ASP A 94 3.45 -16.99 7.99
CA ASP A 94 4.68 -17.79 8.15
C ASP A 94 4.73 -19.04 7.27
N LYS A 95 3.56 -19.55 6.87
CA LYS A 95 3.41 -20.71 5.98
C LYS A 95 3.48 -20.36 4.49
N HIS A 96 3.80 -19.11 4.14
CA HIS A 96 3.94 -18.60 2.76
C HIS A 96 2.71 -18.84 1.87
N GLN A 97 1.55 -19.11 2.47
CA GLN A 97 0.38 -19.62 1.76
C GLN A 97 -0.83 -18.70 1.86
N THR A 98 -0.88 -17.79 2.85
CA THR A 98 -2.08 -16.99 3.05
C THR A 98 -1.81 -15.58 3.52
N HIS A 99 -2.65 -14.65 3.06
CA HIS A 99 -2.55 -13.25 3.39
C HIS A 99 -3.28 -12.94 4.70
N GLU A 100 -2.63 -12.14 5.54
CA GLU A 100 -3.12 -11.62 6.80
C GLU A 100 -3.34 -10.12 6.68
N LEU A 101 -4.48 -9.67 7.19
CA LEU A 101 -4.79 -8.24 7.32
C LEU A 101 -4.22 -7.74 8.64
N LEU A 102 -3.32 -6.75 8.59
CA LEU A 102 -2.85 -6.02 9.75
C LEU A 102 -3.61 -4.71 9.88
N PHE A 103 -4.24 -4.45 11.02
CA PHE A 103 -4.97 -3.22 11.26
C PHE A 103 -4.99 -2.83 12.75
N GLY A 104 -5.38 -1.60 13.06
CA GLY A 104 -5.46 -1.08 14.43
C GLY A 104 -4.22 -0.33 14.91
N ASN A 105 -4.24 0.18 16.13
CA ASN A 105 -3.12 0.83 16.80
C ASN A 105 -3.11 0.43 18.29
N PRO A 106 -2.30 -0.57 18.73
CA PRO A 106 -1.24 -1.24 17.99
C PRO A 106 -1.74 -2.09 16.80
N LEU A 107 -0.86 -2.41 15.87
CA LEU A 107 -1.20 -3.25 14.72
C LEU A 107 -1.33 -4.71 15.13
N GLU A 108 -2.49 -5.29 14.85
CA GLU A 108 -2.82 -6.68 15.15
C GLU A 108 -3.34 -7.38 13.89
N VAL A 109 -3.23 -8.71 13.88
CA VAL A 109 -3.80 -9.54 12.82
C VAL A 109 -5.31 -9.56 13.00
N VAL A 110 -6.03 -9.14 11.96
CA VAL A 110 -7.48 -9.27 11.87
C VAL A 110 -7.80 -10.62 11.26
N GLU A 111 -8.42 -11.50 12.04
CA GLU A 111 -8.88 -12.79 11.54
C GLU A 111 -10.04 -12.61 10.55
N LEU A 112 -9.81 -13.02 9.30
CA LEU A 112 -10.83 -13.03 8.25
C LEU A 112 -11.15 -14.48 7.85
N PRO A 113 -12.43 -14.88 7.84
CA PRO A 113 -12.82 -16.18 7.32
C PRO A 113 -12.40 -16.34 5.86
N ARG A 114 -11.87 -17.51 5.48
CA ARG A 114 -11.33 -17.75 4.12
C ARG A 114 -12.39 -17.72 3.01
N ASN A 115 -13.66 -17.84 3.39
CA ASN A 115 -14.83 -17.76 2.51
C ASN A 115 -15.56 -16.40 2.58
N SER A 116 -14.96 -15.41 3.27
CA SER A 116 -15.54 -14.09 3.44
C SER A 116 -15.29 -13.20 2.21
N GLN A 117 -16.18 -12.24 1.97
CA GLN A 117 -16.08 -11.34 0.80
C GLN A 117 -14.91 -10.36 0.96
N GLU A 118 -14.61 -9.98 2.19
CA GLU A 118 -13.49 -9.13 2.58
C GLU A 118 -12.17 -9.81 2.22
N PHE A 119 -12.03 -11.10 2.55
CA PHE A 119 -10.86 -11.88 2.18
C PHE A 119 -10.67 -11.96 0.66
N PHE A 120 -11.73 -12.20 -0.10
CA PHE A 120 -11.67 -12.22 -1.57
C PHE A 120 -11.37 -10.85 -2.18
N LEU A 121 -11.83 -9.76 -1.57
CA LEU A 121 -11.49 -8.41 -2.03
C LEU A 121 -10.00 -8.12 -1.82
N LEU A 122 -9.46 -8.40 -0.62
CA LEU A 122 -8.04 -8.18 -0.31
C LEU A 122 -7.13 -9.02 -1.22
N HIS A 123 -7.50 -10.28 -1.48
CA HIS A 123 -6.77 -11.13 -2.41
C HIS A 123 -6.75 -10.55 -3.83
N ARG A 124 -7.90 -10.07 -4.34
CA ARG A 124 -7.97 -9.43 -5.67
C ARG A 124 -7.13 -8.15 -5.75
N ILE A 125 -7.11 -7.35 -4.68
CA ILE A 125 -6.28 -6.14 -4.61
C ILE A 125 -4.80 -6.53 -4.72
N GLN A 126 -4.38 -7.53 -3.96
CA GLN A 126 -2.99 -7.95 -3.94
C GLN A 126 -2.55 -8.59 -5.27
N ASP A 127 -3.36 -9.47 -5.85
CA ASP A 127 -3.10 -10.04 -7.18
C ASP A 127 -2.94 -8.93 -8.22
N GLU A 128 -3.77 -7.89 -8.16
CA GLU A 128 -3.74 -6.78 -9.09
C GLU A 128 -2.50 -5.90 -8.92
N VAL A 129 -2.03 -5.70 -7.67
CA VAL A 129 -0.72 -5.06 -7.39
C VAL A 129 0.42 -5.88 -8.01
N HIS A 130 0.46 -7.19 -7.77
CA HIS A 130 1.50 -8.07 -8.30
C HIS A 130 1.49 -8.09 -9.84
N ARG A 131 0.30 -8.24 -10.45
CA ARG A 131 0.12 -8.18 -11.90
C ARG A 131 0.65 -6.86 -12.47
N PHE A 132 0.24 -5.73 -11.87
CA PHE A 132 0.63 -4.41 -12.36
C PHE A 132 2.12 -4.13 -12.18
N ALA A 133 2.74 -4.65 -11.12
CA ALA A 133 4.17 -4.55 -10.88
C ALA A 133 4.99 -5.31 -11.95
N ILE A 134 4.56 -6.52 -12.33
CA ILE A 134 5.25 -7.40 -13.30
C ILE A 134 5.14 -6.90 -14.75
N GLU A 135 4.07 -6.18 -15.11
CA GLU A 135 3.91 -5.56 -16.44
C GLU A 135 4.87 -4.37 -16.70
N PHE A 136 6.13 -4.43 -16.22
CA PHE A 136 7.17 -3.43 -16.42
C PHE A 136 8.24 -3.91 -17.41
#